data_AF-A0A6A5BFC8-F1
#
_entry.id   AF-A0A6A5BFC8-F1
#
_cell.length_a   1.000
_cell.length_b   1.000
_cell.length_c   1.000
_cell.angle_alpha   90.00
_cell.angle_beta   90.00
_cell.angle_gamma   90.00
#
_symmetry.space_group_name_H-M   'P 1'
#
loop_
_entity.id
_entity.type
_entity.pdbx_description
1 polymer ?
#
loop_
_entity_poly.entity_id
_entity_poly.type
_entity_poly.pdbx_seq_one_letter_code
_entity_poly.pdbx_strand_id
1 'polypeptide(L)'
;MMQKANHQKSSILGLVWVEILIMMQQLFQFITFPLLNAFNYLYIKEHYINLSNSDHIRESTHHKRRLKIVHLTDFHFDYRIPAGSQDNKNLNDDHFSLFEKFNAWWRWLRRNIRYHRISHSQLNEILLEIENIQNIDLIVITGDIFEDFSNIDIDWMIENFLSKLNNYCSLGVYAVLGNHDERHCSEKDRDVLIKKLSTAITVLDAHSEFTKHKFFTTITKATEDASFDIEIYGFLDFYNTHFWENYHKIVKHLNENPVKENTLRFLLSHNPDTIAWIKNDIFHFDMIFSGHTHGGQVCCPIPSLILKNVLALFWRIYIKDVSFDHFLQIHFSFEQVHQMNEGVFTYIPIIPIIIYLYKKATLWTFVRHKISKLKIVQRILNVCKYWEWGTGLFELKWQDDSTLIDRVFHHHQRVSSLQQEINIASSEDENFIKLIFRTYKIDRKQFVHTSSGLGTHYPMRLFCPPEISILNLSF
;
A
#
# COMPACT_ATOMS: atom_id res chain seq x y z
N MET A 1 -54.93 32.45 -22.87
CA MET A 1 -53.59 33.05 -23.07
C MET A 1 -52.63 32.84 -21.89
N MET A 2 -53.07 32.87 -20.62
CA MET A 2 -52.19 32.64 -19.46
C MET A 2 -51.59 31.22 -19.33
N GLN A 3 -52.26 30.16 -19.81
CA GLN A 3 -51.68 28.80 -19.80
C GLN A 3 -50.55 28.58 -20.81
N LYS A 4 -50.55 29.28 -21.97
CA LYS A 4 -49.45 29.21 -22.95
C LYS A 4 -48.18 29.92 -22.45
N ALA A 5 -48.33 30.98 -21.66
CA ALA A 5 -47.21 31.71 -21.07
C ALA A 5 -46.48 30.91 -19.97
N ASN A 6 -47.19 30.09 -19.19
CA ASN A 6 -46.57 29.23 -18.18
C ASN A 6 -45.82 28.03 -18.79
N HIS A 7 -46.30 27.46 -19.89
CA HIS A 7 -45.56 26.42 -20.61
C HIS A 7 -44.32 26.96 -21.33
N GLN A 8 -44.35 28.19 -21.85
CA GLN A 8 -43.17 28.85 -22.41
C GLN A 8 -42.15 29.24 -21.33
N LYS A 9 -42.58 29.66 -20.13
CA LYS A 9 -41.66 29.94 -19.02
C LYS A 9 -41.03 28.66 -18.46
N SER A 10 -41.76 27.54 -18.38
CA SER A 10 -41.18 26.25 -17.98
C SER A 10 -40.20 25.71 -19.02
N SER A 11 -40.44 25.96 -20.31
CA SER A 11 -39.50 25.57 -21.37
C SER A 11 -38.24 26.44 -21.38
N ILE A 12 -38.35 27.75 -21.11
CA ILE A 12 -37.19 28.65 -21.02
C ILE A 12 -36.36 28.34 -19.78
N LEU A 13 -36.97 28.14 -18.60
CA LEU A 13 -36.22 27.69 -17.42
C LEU A 13 -35.57 26.33 -17.67
N GLY A 14 -36.28 25.38 -18.30
CA GLY A 14 -35.73 24.09 -18.67
C GLY A 14 -34.52 24.21 -19.60
N LEU A 15 -34.59 25.07 -20.62
CA LEU A 15 -33.49 25.35 -21.54
C LEU A 15 -32.29 26.01 -20.83
N VAL A 16 -32.53 26.96 -19.92
CA VAL A 16 -31.48 27.59 -19.10
C VAL A 16 -30.81 26.57 -18.17
N TRP A 17 -31.58 25.67 -17.56
CA TRP A 17 -31.01 24.58 -16.75
C TRP A 17 -30.18 23.60 -17.60
N VAL A 18 -30.60 23.33 -18.84
CA VAL A 18 -29.86 22.50 -19.79
C VAL A 18 -28.55 23.16 -20.20
N GLU A 19 -28.57 24.45 -20.53
CA GLU A 19 -27.37 25.25 -20.82
C GLU A 19 -26.42 25.27 -19.62
N ILE A 20 -26.92 25.48 -18.40
CA ILE A 20 -26.11 25.43 -17.17
C ILE A 20 -25.50 24.03 -16.97
N LEU A 21 -26.25 22.96 -17.21
CA LEU A 21 -25.73 21.59 -17.08
C LEU A 21 -24.68 21.26 -18.13
N ILE A 22 -24.88 21.69 -19.38
CA ILE A 22 -23.89 21.55 -20.46
C ILE A 22 -22.65 22.37 -20.13
N MET A 23 -22.80 23.60 -19.65
CA MET A 23 -21.69 24.46 -19.25
C MET A 23 -20.95 23.88 -18.03
N MET A 24 -21.66 23.33 -17.04
CA MET A 24 -21.05 22.60 -15.92
C MET A 24 -20.34 21.33 -16.39
N GLN A 25 -20.91 20.60 -17.35
CA GLN A 25 -20.27 19.43 -17.95
C GLN A 25 -19.00 19.81 -18.69
N GLN A 26 -19.03 20.86 -19.50
CA GLN A 26 -17.88 21.36 -20.25
C GLN A 26 -16.82 21.94 -19.32
N LEU A 27 -17.20 22.70 -18.30
CA LEU A 27 -16.30 23.20 -17.27
C LEU A 27 -15.68 22.04 -16.50
N PHE A 28 -16.48 21.02 -16.15
CA PHE A 28 -16.00 19.83 -15.48
C PHE A 28 -15.09 19.01 -16.39
N GLN A 29 -15.38 18.83 -17.68
CA GLN A 29 -14.48 18.18 -18.63
C GLN A 29 -13.20 18.99 -18.81
N PHE A 30 -13.29 20.30 -18.95
CA PHE A 30 -12.14 21.18 -19.07
C PHE A 30 -11.23 21.16 -17.84
N ILE A 31 -11.81 21.01 -16.65
CA ILE A 31 -11.07 20.81 -15.39
C ILE A 31 -10.55 19.37 -15.30
N THR A 32 -11.40 18.36 -15.50
CA THR A 32 -11.09 16.95 -15.23
C THR A 32 -10.22 16.28 -16.27
N PHE A 33 -10.24 16.68 -17.55
CA PHE A 33 -9.43 16.03 -18.58
C PHE A 33 -7.92 16.32 -18.42
N PRO A 34 -7.48 17.57 -18.20
CA PRO A 34 -6.09 17.86 -17.85
C PRO A 34 -5.68 17.21 -16.53
N LEU A 35 -6.59 17.17 -15.56
CA LEU A 35 -6.40 16.48 -14.28
C LEU A 35 -6.20 14.98 -14.45
N LEU A 36 -7.07 14.30 -15.20
CA LEU A 36 -6.98 12.86 -15.47
C LEU A 36 -5.68 12.50 -16.20
N ASN A 37 -5.24 13.33 -17.15
CA ASN A 37 -3.94 13.15 -17.80
C ASN A 37 -2.77 13.38 -16.82
N ALA A 38 -2.87 14.36 -15.91
CA ALA A 38 -1.86 14.59 -14.87
C ALA A 38 -1.80 13.45 -13.83
N PHE A 39 -2.89 12.68 -13.65
CA PHE A 39 -2.94 11.53 -12.75
C PHE A 39 -2.53 10.20 -13.40
N ASN A 40 -2.19 10.19 -14.70
CA ASN A 40 -1.71 8.98 -15.38
C ASN A 40 -0.20 8.78 -15.25
N TYR A 41 0.56 9.78 -14.79
CA TYR A 41 2.01 9.64 -14.63
C TYR A 41 2.35 8.71 -13.47
N LEU A 42 3.23 7.74 -13.71
CA LEU A 42 3.78 6.89 -12.66
C LEU A 42 4.62 7.73 -11.70
N TYR A 43 4.46 7.47 -10.41
CA TYR A 43 5.18 8.18 -9.35
C TYR A 43 6.21 7.25 -8.68
N ILE A 44 7.46 7.70 -8.53
CA ILE A 44 8.52 6.93 -7.88
C ILE A 44 8.85 7.56 -6.52
N LYS A 45 8.74 6.76 -5.47
CA LYS A 45 9.00 7.18 -4.10
C LYS A 45 10.21 6.47 -3.52
N GLU A 46 11.24 7.24 -3.20
CA GLU A 46 12.46 6.69 -2.61
C GLU A 46 12.50 6.86 -1.09
N HIS A 47 12.88 5.78 -0.40
CA HIS A 47 13.15 5.75 1.02
C HIS A 47 14.62 5.40 1.26
N TYR A 48 15.29 6.18 2.10
CA TYR A 48 16.66 5.92 2.54
C TYR A 48 16.61 5.53 4.01
N ILE A 49 16.92 4.27 4.33
CA ILE A 49 16.67 3.68 5.63
C ILE A 49 17.97 3.14 6.20
N ASN A 50 18.37 3.67 7.36
CA ASN A 50 19.47 3.14 8.14
C ASN A 50 18.90 2.24 9.26
N LEU A 51 19.20 0.94 9.17
CA LEU A 51 18.76 -0.06 10.15
C LEU A 51 19.63 -0.09 11.40
N SER A 52 20.80 0.57 11.40
CA SER A 52 21.68 0.59 12.58
C SER A 52 21.17 1.54 13.68
N ASN A 53 21.45 1.19 14.94
CA ASN A 53 21.12 2.01 16.11
C ASN A 53 22.15 3.10 16.43
N SER A 54 23.29 3.14 15.73
CA SER A 54 24.29 4.19 15.90
C SER A 54 24.20 5.22 14.77
N ASP A 55 24.07 6.51 15.13
CA ASP A 55 24.17 7.62 14.17
C ASP A 55 25.61 7.80 13.63
N HIS A 56 26.58 7.05 14.18
CA HIS A 56 27.99 7.06 13.83
C HIS A 56 28.40 5.83 13.00
N ILE A 57 27.79 5.66 11.83
CA ILE A 57 28.42 4.88 10.76
C ILE A 57 29.43 5.81 10.08
N ARG A 58 30.73 5.49 10.17
CA ARG A 58 31.78 6.24 9.46
C ARG A 58 31.47 6.24 7.96
N GLU A 59 31.72 7.35 7.27
CA GLU A 59 31.49 7.46 5.82
C GLU A 59 32.17 6.33 5.00
N SER A 60 33.25 5.75 5.51
CA SER A 60 33.95 4.61 4.90
C SER A 60 33.16 3.28 4.90
N THR A 61 32.14 3.14 5.75
CA THR A 61 31.23 1.97 5.80
C THR A 61 29.96 2.16 4.98
N HIS A 62 29.68 3.37 4.50
CA HIS A 62 28.45 3.68 3.77
C HIS A 62 28.25 2.84 2.51
N HIS A 63 29.30 2.28 1.88
CA HIS A 63 29.17 1.59 0.58
C HIS A 63 29.05 0.06 0.63
N LYS A 64 29.22 -0.59 1.80
CA LYS A 64 29.54 -2.04 1.84
C LYS A 64 28.36 -2.98 2.11
N ARG A 65 27.31 -2.50 2.79
CA ARG A 65 26.08 -3.26 3.09
C ARG A 65 24.87 -2.44 2.70
N ARG A 66 24.53 -2.51 1.41
CA ARG A 66 23.37 -1.83 0.84
C ARG A 66 22.44 -2.82 0.16
N LEU A 67 21.15 -2.53 0.22
CA LEU A 67 20.14 -3.27 -0.50
C LEU A 67 19.13 -2.28 -1.11
N LYS A 68 18.95 -2.36 -2.42
CA LYS A 68 17.91 -1.61 -3.14
C LYS A 68 16.75 -2.54 -3.44
N ILE A 69 15.61 -2.26 -2.81
CA ILE A 69 14.39 -3.05 -2.94
C ILE A 69 13.34 -2.22 -3.66
N VAL A 70 12.70 -2.79 -4.68
CA VAL A 70 11.48 -2.23 -5.26
C VAL A 70 10.28 -2.94 -4.66
N HIS A 71 9.36 -2.19 -4.07
CA HIS A 71 8.13 -2.72 -3.51
C HIS A 71 6.94 -2.31 -4.37
N LEU A 72 6.27 -3.32 -4.93
CA LEU A 72 5.06 -3.19 -5.75
C LEU A 72 3.89 -3.84 -5.01
N THR A 73 2.68 -3.30 -5.16
CA THR A 73 1.49 -3.86 -4.51
C THR A 73 0.21 -3.28 -5.10
N ASP A 74 -0.92 -3.92 -4.79
CA ASP A 74 -2.25 -3.43 -5.09
C ASP A 74 -2.42 -3.05 -6.56
N PHE A 75 -2.08 -3.94 -7.48
CA PHE A 75 -2.14 -3.73 -8.92
C PHE A 75 -3.59 -3.61 -9.41
N HIS A 76 -4.48 -4.47 -8.87
CA HIS A 76 -5.87 -4.59 -9.32
C HIS A 76 -5.98 -4.70 -10.84
N PHE A 77 -5.16 -5.56 -11.45
CA PHE A 77 -5.18 -5.77 -12.89
C PHE A 77 -6.55 -6.30 -13.34
N ASP A 78 -7.14 -5.67 -14.35
CA ASP A 78 -8.41 -6.08 -14.96
C ASP A 78 -8.29 -6.13 -16.48
N TYR A 79 -8.37 -7.34 -17.01
CA TYR A 79 -8.20 -7.63 -18.42
C TYR A 79 -9.29 -7.01 -19.31
N ARG A 80 -10.48 -6.72 -18.76
CA ARG A 80 -11.61 -6.14 -19.52
C ARG A 80 -11.45 -4.64 -19.80
N ILE A 81 -10.29 -4.06 -19.47
CA ILE A 81 -9.93 -2.70 -19.86
C ILE A 81 -8.97 -2.83 -21.06
N PRO A 82 -9.48 -2.79 -22.31
CA PRO A 82 -8.61 -2.81 -23.49
C PRO A 82 -7.65 -1.64 -23.45
N ALA A 83 -6.42 -1.86 -23.95
CA ALA A 83 -5.52 -0.79 -24.33
C ALA A 83 -6.27 0.15 -25.30
N GLY A 84 -6.62 1.35 -24.84
CA GLY A 84 -7.31 2.35 -25.65
C GLY A 84 -8.83 2.26 -25.71
N SER A 85 -9.53 1.74 -24.69
CA SER A 85 -11.01 1.87 -24.64
C SER A 85 -11.50 3.30 -24.39
N GLN A 86 -11.30 4.17 -25.38
CA GLN A 86 -12.23 5.25 -25.65
C GLN A 86 -13.55 4.61 -26.11
N ASP A 87 -14.39 4.18 -25.17
CA ASP A 87 -15.84 4.13 -25.40
C ASP A 87 -16.35 5.59 -25.49
N ASN A 88 -15.86 6.33 -26.48
CA ASN A 88 -16.49 7.54 -26.97
C ASN A 88 -17.69 7.10 -27.81
N LYS A 89 -18.72 6.54 -27.16
CA LYS A 89 -20.06 6.77 -27.71
C LYS A 89 -20.23 8.28 -27.69
N ASN A 90 -20.25 8.90 -28.87
CA ASN A 90 -20.43 10.33 -29.05
C ASN A 90 -21.63 10.78 -28.20
N LEU A 91 -21.35 11.38 -27.04
CA LEU A 91 -22.37 11.99 -26.17
C LEU A 91 -23.05 13.20 -26.84
N ASN A 92 -22.53 13.61 -27.99
CA ASN A 92 -23.03 14.67 -28.86
C ASN A 92 -24.06 14.18 -29.90
N ASP A 93 -24.50 12.92 -29.84
CA ASP A 93 -25.59 12.48 -30.71
C ASP A 93 -26.92 13.13 -30.25
N ASP A 94 -27.56 13.88 -31.16
CA ASP A 94 -28.75 14.70 -30.87
C ASP A 94 -29.99 13.85 -30.50
N HIS A 95 -29.91 12.54 -30.69
CA HIS A 95 -31.00 11.60 -30.47
C HIS A 95 -31.13 11.06 -29.03
N PHE A 96 -30.20 11.36 -28.11
CA PHE A 96 -30.30 10.91 -26.72
C PHE A 96 -31.14 11.84 -25.84
N SER A 97 -32.02 11.25 -25.02
CA SER A 97 -32.75 12.00 -23.98
C SER A 97 -31.80 12.52 -22.88
N LEU A 98 -32.21 13.57 -22.18
CA LEU A 98 -31.45 14.15 -21.05
C LEU A 98 -31.08 13.13 -19.97
N PHE A 99 -31.99 12.20 -19.67
CA PHE A 99 -31.74 11.14 -18.70
C PHE A 99 -30.68 10.14 -19.20
N GLU A 100 -30.63 9.87 -20.50
CA GLU A 100 -29.61 9.00 -21.10
C GLU A 100 -28.26 9.70 -21.18
N LYS A 101 -28.21 10.99 -21.50
CA LYS A 101 -26.99 11.80 -21.45
C LYS A 101 -26.44 11.87 -20.02
N PHE A 102 -27.30 12.11 -19.02
CA PHE A 102 -26.91 12.09 -17.61
C PHE A 102 -26.45 10.70 -17.15
N ASN A 103 -27.15 9.63 -17.52
CA ASN A 103 -26.73 8.28 -17.16
C ASN A 103 -25.44 7.86 -17.87
N ALA A 104 -25.26 8.23 -19.13
CA ALA A 104 -24.03 7.98 -19.87
C ALA A 104 -22.88 8.79 -19.28
N TRP A 105 -23.09 10.05 -18.91
CA TRP A 105 -22.15 10.86 -18.16
C TRP A 105 -21.86 10.28 -16.77
N TRP A 106 -22.86 9.85 -16.01
CA TRP A 106 -22.69 9.23 -14.70
C TRP A 106 -21.98 7.87 -14.79
N ARG A 107 -22.21 7.11 -15.88
CA ARG A 107 -21.46 5.88 -16.18
C ARG A 107 -20.02 6.17 -16.60
N TRP A 108 -19.80 7.21 -17.42
CA TRP A 108 -18.47 7.69 -17.82
C TRP A 108 -17.72 8.20 -16.61
N LEU A 109 -18.34 9.05 -15.79
CA LEU A 109 -17.81 9.56 -14.53
C LEU A 109 -17.55 8.40 -13.59
N ARG A 110 -18.50 7.49 -13.36
CA ARG A 110 -18.25 6.26 -12.60
C ARG A 110 -17.22 5.35 -13.24
N ARG A 111 -16.88 5.43 -14.53
CA ARG A 111 -15.82 4.63 -15.17
C ARG A 111 -14.44 5.27 -15.02
N ASN A 112 -14.37 6.59 -15.07
CA ASN A 112 -13.13 7.35 -14.92
C ASN A 112 -12.83 7.71 -13.44
N ILE A 113 -13.86 7.75 -12.59
CA ILE A 113 -13.80 7.74 -11.11
C ILE A 113 -13.84 6.30 -10.58
N ARG A 114 -14.26 5.31 -11.38
CA ARG A 114 -14.03 3.90 -10.98
C ARG A 114 -12.52 3.79 -10.82
N TYR A 115 -12.11 3.39 -9.62
CA TYR A 115 -11.04 2.42 -9.36
C TYR A 115 -10.11 2.36 -10.56
N HIS A 116 -9.08 3.21 -10.57
CA HIS A 116 -7.96 3.13 -11.50
C HIS A 116 -7.34 1.73 -11.37
N ARG A 117 -7.95 0.76 -12.04
CA ARG A 117 -7.45 -0.59 -12.25
C ARG A 117 -6.35 -0.46 -13.27
N ILE A 118 -5.25 -1.15 -13.03
CA ILE A 118 -4.13 -1.05 -13.95
C ILE A 118 -4.50 -1.74 -15.25
N SER A 119 -4.32 -1.00 -16.34
CA SER A 119 -4.46 -1.49 -17.69
C SER A 119 -3.15 -2.06 -18.24
N HIS A 120 -3.24 -2.72 -19.40
CA HIS A 120 -2.09 -3.28 -20.11
C HIS A 120 -1.01 -2.24 -20.44
N SER A 121 -1.40 -1.04 -20.87
CA SER A 121 -0.44 0.02 -21.22
C SER A 121 0.29 0.56 -20.00
N GLN A 122 -0.41 0.71 -18.88
CA GLN A 122 0.18 1.19 -17.63
C GLN A 122 1.19 0.20 -17.05
N LEU A 123 0.96 -1.11 -17.18
CA LEU A 123 1.98 -2.11 -16.81
C LEU A 123 3.24 -1.98 -17.65
N ASN A 124 3.11 -1.69 -18.95
CA ASN A 124 4.27 -1.45 -19.81
C ASN A 124 5.02 -0.18 -19.42
N GLU A 125 4.31 0.91 -19.10
CA GLU A 125 4.92 2.14 -18.57
C GLU A 125 5.65 1.87 -17.25
N ILE A 126 5.04 1.11 -16.34
CA ILE A 126 5.66 0.67 -15.09
C ILE A 126 6.96 -0.12 -15.34
N LEU A 127 6.98 -1.02 -16.31
CA LEU A 127 8.20 -1.76 -16.66
C LEU A 127 9.31 -0.85 -17.17
N LEU A 128 8.98 0.12 -18.04
CA LEU A 128 9.95 1.07 -18.57
C LEU A 128 10.57 1.92 -17.46
N GLU A 129 9.75 2.35 -16.49
CA GLU A 129 10.26 3.07 -15.32
C GLU A 129 11.11 2.18 -14.42
N ILE A 130 10.74 0.91 -14.22
CA ILE A 130 11.56 -0.06 -13.47
C ILE A 130 12.91 -0.30 -14.17
N GLU A 131 12.92 -0.39 -15.50
CA GLU A 131 14.14 -0.55 -16.30
C GLU A 131 15.12 0.62 -16.13
N ASN A 132 14.60 1.83 -15.92
CA ASN A 132 15.42 3.02 -15.66
C ASN A 132 16.04 3.04 -14.25
N ILE A 133 15.56 2.21 -13.32
CA ILE A 133 16.10 2.13 -11.96
C ILE A 133 17.37 1.25 -11.97
N GLN A 134 18.52 1.88 -11.79
CA GLN A 134 19.79 1.16 -11.75
C GLN A 134 19.96 0.32 -10.48
N ASN A 135 20.55 -0.87 -10.63
CA ASN A 135 21.01 -1.73 -9.53
C ASN A 135 19.90 -2.13 -8.54
N ILE A 136 18.75 -2.59 -9.01
CA ILE A 136 17.75 -3.21 -8.14
C ILE A 136 18.29 -4.56 -7.68
N ASP A 137 18.29 -4.79 -6.38
CA ASP A 137 18.68 -6.09 -5.83
C ASP A 137 17.49 -7.03 -5.76
N LEU A 138 16.37 -6.54 -5.24
CA LEU A 138 15.21 -7.35 -4.88
C LEU A 138 13.93 -6.65 -5.31
N ILE A 139 12.97 -7.41 -5.84
CA ILE A 139 11.60 -6.91 -6.06
C ILE A 139 10.66 -7.69 -5.15
N VAL A 140 9.81 -6.98 -4.41
CA VAL A 140 8.80 -7.58 -3.54
C VAL A 140 7.40 -7.15 -3.95
N ILE A 141 6.48 -8.10 -4.00
CA ILE A 141 5.08 -7.93 -4.40
C ILE A 141 4.18 -8.32 -3.22
N THR A 142 3.43 -7.38 -2.64
CA THR A 142 2.63 -7.66 -1.44
C THR A 142 1.15 -7.88 -1.71
N GLY A 143 0.81 -8.50 -2.83
CA GLY A 143 -0.56 -8.95 -3.13
C GLY A 143 -1.43 -7.95 -3.92
N ASP A 144 -2.67 -8.37 -4.14
CA ASP A 144 -3.66 -7.73 -5.01
C ASP A 144 -3.10 -7.48 -6.42
N ILE A 145 -2.45 -8.51 -6.97
CA ILE A 145 -1.95 -8.53 -8.36
C ILE A 145 -3.14 -8.43 -9.32
N PHE A 146 -4.23 -9.13 -8.98
CA PHE A 146 -5.45 -9.18 -9.76
C PHE A 146 -6.62 -8.57 -8.99
N GLU A 147 -7.63 -8.06 -9.70
CA GLU A 147 -8.86 -7.56 -9.08
C GLU A 147 -9.83 -8.68 -8.65
N ASP A 148 -9.94 -9.75 -9.44
CA ASP A 148 -10.86 -10.87 -9.20
C ASP A 148 -10.42 -12.09 -10.00
N PHE A 149 -10.22 -13.23 -9.33
CA PHE A 149 -9.78 -14.48 -9.96
C PHE A 149 -10.68 -14.96 -11.12
N SER A 150 -11.98 -14.63 -11.10
CA SER A 150 -12.92 -15.06 -12.14
C SER A 150 -12.79 -14.31 -13.47
N ASN A 151 -12.00 -13.23 -13.55
CA ASN A 151 -11.96 -12.33 -14.70
C ASN A 151 -10.52 -11.92 -15.09
N ILE A 152 -9.59 -12.87 -15.17
CA ILE A 152 -8.15 -12.60 -15.38
C ILE A 152 -7.55 -13.36 -16.56
N ASP A 153 -6.61 -12.70 -17.22
CA ASP A 153 -5.64 -13.33 -18.12
C ASP A 153 -4.31 -13.45 -17.37
N ILE A 154 -4.17 -14.53 -16.59
CA ILE A 154 -2.97 -14.82 -15.79
C ILE A 154 -1.76 -14.99 -16.71
N ASP A 155 -1.95 -15.64 -17.85
CA ASP A 155 -0.87 -16.01 -18.75
C ASP A 155 -0.31 -14.74 -19.42
N TRP A 156 -1.17 -13.81 -19.83
CA TRP A 156 -0.72 -12.50 -20.31
C TRP A 156 0.08 -11.73 -19.23
N MET A 157 -0.41 -11.68 -17.99
CA MET A 157 0.28 -10.99 -16.88
C MET A 157 1.66 -11.59 -16.59
N ILE A 158 1.76 -12.92 -16.66
CA ILE A 158 3.01 -13.66 -16.50
C ILE A 158 3.98 -13.32 -17.64
N GLU A 159 3.55 -13.49 -18.88
CA GLU A 159 4.41 -13.34 -20.07
C GLU A 159 4.86 -11.89 -20.27
N ASN A 160 3.97 -10.94 -20.05
CA ASN A 160 4.18 -9.55 -20.44
C ASN A 160 4.70 -8.66 -19.32
N PHE A 161 4.55 -9.06 -18.06
CA PHE A 161 4.95 -8.26 -16.92
C PHE A 161 5.81 -9.03 -15.91
N LEU A 162 5.25 -10.03 -15.22
CA LEU A 162 5.92 -10.66 -14.08
C LEU A 162 7.24 -11.35 -14.46
N SER A 163 7.28 -12.05 -15.61
CA SER A 163 8.49 -12.73 -16.06
C SER A 163 9.62 -11.74 -16.38
N LYS A 164 9.27 -10.55 -16.88
CA LYS A 164 10.24 -9.51 -17.23
C LYS A 164 10.87 -8.87 -16.00
N LEU A 165 10.17 -8.82 -14.86
CA LEU A 165 10.69 -8.23 -13.62
C LEU A 165 12.02 -8.85 -13.17
N ASN A 166 12.22 -10.16 -13.37
CA ASN A 166 13.47 -10.82 -13.02
C ASN A 166 14.68 -10.30 -13.79
N ASN A 167 14.49 -9.70 -14.97
CA ASN A 167 15.58 -9.14 -15.77
C ASN A 167 16.14 -7.86 -15.14
N TYR A 168 15.39 -7.23 -14.25
CA TYR A 168 15.75 -5.95 -13.65
C TYR A 168 16.33 -6.07 -12.24
N CYS A 169 16.31 -7.26 -11.63
CA CYS A 169 16.81 -7.49 -10.27
C CYS A 169 17.78 -8.67 -10.18
N SER A 170 18.76 -8.59 -9.27
CA SER A 170 19.80 -9.62 -9.13
C SER A 170 19.43 -10.79 -8.21
N LEU A 171 18.56 -10.57 -7.22
CA LEU A 171 18.18 -11.56 -6.21
C LEU A 171 16.79 -12.17 -6.44
N GLY A 172 16.04 -11.67 -7.41
CA GLY A 172 14.74 -12.20 -7.82
C GLY A 172 13.53 -11.45 -7.30
N VAL A 173 12.36 -11.96 -7.67
CA VAL A 173 11.04 -11.38 -7.37
C VAL A 173 10.29 -12.29 -6.39
N TYR A 174 9.84 -11.73 -5.26
CA TYR A 174 9.13 -12.46 -4.21
C TYR A 174 7.74 -11.88 -3.97
N ALA A 175 6.74 -12.74 -3.83
CA ALA A 175 5.35 -12.33 -3.73
C ALA A 175 4.56 -13.06 -2.65
N VAL A 176 3.56 -12.38 -2.12
CA VAL A 176 2.43 -12.96 -1.37
C VAL A 176 1.13 -12.60 -2.07
N LEU A 177 0.06 -13.35 -1.80
CA LEU A 177 -1.27 -13.08 -2.33
C LEU A 177 -2.03 -12.08 -1.45
N GLY A 178 -2.86 -11.26 -2.09
CA GLY A 178 -3.82 -10.37 -1.45
C GLY A 178 -5.24 -10.92 -1.48
N ASN A 179 -6.16 -10.19 -0.84
CA ASN A 179 -7.54 -10.64 -0.72
C ASN A 179 -8.30 -10.61 -2.05
N HIS A 180 -7.87 -9.81 -3.04
CA HIS A 180 -8.46 -9.82 -4.37
C HIS A 180 -7.95 -10.96 -5.25
N ASP A 181 -6.70 -11.38 -5.06
CA ASP A 181 -6.12 -12.54 -5.76
C ASP A 181 -6.88 -13.84 -5.44
N GLU A 182 -7.43 -13.92 -4.23
CA GLU A 182 -8.18 -15.08 -3.72
C GLU A 182 -9.71 -14.88 -3.78
N ARG A 183 -10.19 -13.74 -4.28
CA ARG A 183 -11.63 -13.45 -4.34
C ARG A 183 -12.32 -14.40 -5.33
N HIS A 184 -13.41 -15.03 -4.88
CA HIS A 184 -14.15 -16.05 -5.65
C HIS A 184 -13.31 -17.26 -6.09
N CYS A 185 -12.16 -17.47 -5.44
CA CYS A 185 -11.23 -18.55 -5.73
C CYS A 185 -11.52 -19.75 -4.83
N SER A 186 -11.65 -20.95 -5.39
CA SER A 186 -11.63 -22.19 -4.58
C SER A 186 -10.20 -22.55 -4.17
N GLU A 187 -10.01 -23.45 -3.21
CA GLU A 187 -8.66 -23.92 -2.83
C GLU A 187 -7.89 -24.53 -4.01
N LYS A 188 -8.59 -25.24 -4.90
CA LYS A 188 -7.98 -25.80 -6.13
C LYS A 188 -7.55 -24.71 -7.09
N ASP A 189 -8.39 -23.70 -7.28
CA ASP A 189 -8.11 -22.57 -8.16
C ASP A 189 -6.91 -21.76 -7.66
N ARG A 190 -6.80 -21.62 -6.33
CA ARG A 190 -5.69 -20.95 -5.66
C ARG A 190 -4.37 -21.67 -5.89
N ASP A 191 -4.34 -22.99 -5.77
CA ASP A 191 -3.12 -23.76 -6.10
C ASP A 191 -2.76 -23.68 -7.59
N VAL A 192 -3.76 -23.62 -8.48
CA VAL A 192 -3.53 -23.36 -9.91
C VAL A 192 -2.93 -21.98 -10.13
N LEU A 193 -3.45 -20.95 -9.46
CA LEU A 193 -2.94 -19.58 -9.51
C LEU A 193 -1.48 -19.54 -9.05
N ILE A 194 -1.20 -20.08 -7.87
CA ILE A 194 0.15 -20.11 -7.28
C ILE A 194 1.10 -20.87 -8.20
N LYS A 195 0.68 -22.02 -8.74
CA LYS A 195 1.47 -22.78 -9.70
C LYS A 195 1.81 -21.97 -10.94
N LYS A 196 0.85 -21.25 -11.51
CA LYS A 196 1.08 -20.38 -12.68
C LYS A 196 2.03 -19.25 -12.32
N LEU A 197 1.76 -18.48 -11.27
CA LEU A 197 2.62 -17.38 -10.81
C LEU A 197 4.06 -17.86 -10.51
N SER A 198 4.21 -19.05 -9.94
CA SER A 198 5.50 -19.67 -9.63
C SER A 198 6.36 -19.97 -10.87
N THR A 199 5.81 -19.88 -12.09
CA THR A 199 6.61 -19.96 -13.32
C THR A 199 7.42 -18.69 -13.59
N ALA A 200 7.03 -17.56 -13.00
CA ALA A 200 7.65 -16.26 -13.20
C ALA A 200 8.27 -15.67 -11.93
N ILE A 201 7.65 -15.85 -10.77
CA ILE A 201 8.05 -15.21 -9.50
C ILE A 201 8.02 -16.21 -8.35
N THR A 202 8.73 -15.94 -7.25
CA THR A 202 8.66 -16.80 -6.07
C THR A 202 7.48 -16.42 -5.19
N VAL A 203 6.42 -17.23 -5.17
CA VAL A 203 5.27 -17.03 -4.28
C VAL A 203 5.53 -17.73 -2.93
N LEU A 204 5.41 -16.98 -1.83
CA LEU A 204 5.60 -17.47 -0.47
C LEU A 204 4.24 -17.73 0.18
N ASP A 205 3.95 -19.01 0.46
CA ASP A 205 2.63 -19.45 0.88
C ASP A 205 2.69 -20.73 1.73
N ALA A 206 2.34 -20.66 3.02
CA ALA A 206 2.36 -21.85 3.91
C ALA A 206 1.15 -22.77 3.76
N HIS A 207 0.12 -22.37 3.01
CA HIS A 207 -1.10 -23.17 2.88
C HIS A 207 -1.10 -23.98 1.59
N SER A 208 -0.52 -23.46 0.50
CA SER A 208 -0.46 -24.16 -0.78
C SER A 208 0.29 -25.50 -0.70
N GLU A 209 -0.34 -26.56 -1.22
CA GLU A 209 0.30 -27.87 -1.35
C GLU A 209 1.38 -27.84 -2.44
N PHE A 210 1.16 -27.05 -3.50
CA PHE A 210 2.10 -26.91 -4.61
C PHE A 210 3.45 -26.35 -4.15
N THR A 211 3.45 -25.33 -3.29
CA THR A 211 4.69 -24.78 -2.72
C THR A 211 5.30 -25.71 -1.68
N LYS A 212 4.67 -26.86 -1.38
CA LYS A 212 5.00 -27.73 -0.24
C LYS A 212 5.01 -26.94 1.07
N HIS A 213 4.05 -26.02 1.22
CA HIS A 213 3.95 -25.11 2.35
C HIS A 213 5.20 -24.21 2.54
N LYS A 214 5.91 -23.88 1.46
CA LYS A 214 7.09 -23.00 1.53
C LYS A 214 6.65 -21.55 1.73
N PHE A 215 6.72 -21.08 2.98
CA PHE A 215 6.40 -19.72 3.41
C PHE A 215 7.61 -18.83 3.65
N PHE A 216 8.81 -19.39 3.54
CA PHE A 216 10.04 -18.64 3.71
C PHE A 216 11.10 -19.08 2.72
N THR A 217 12.07 -18.21 2.51
CA THR A 217 13.26 -18.51 1.72
C THR A 217 14.44 -17.70 2.24
N THR A 218 15.64 -18.25 2.06
CA THR A 218 16.89 -17.57 2.37
C THR A 218 17.65 -17.37 1.08
N ILE A 219 18.13 -16.16 0.86
CA ILE A 219 19.01 -15.78 -0.25
C ILE A 219 20.27 -15.15 0.31
N THR A 220 21.38 -15.28 -0.39
CA THR A 220 22.65 -14.70 0.03
C THR A 220 23.03 -13.61 -0.96
N LYS A 221 23.27 -12.39 -0.46
CA LYS A 221 23.85 -11.32 -1.26
C LYS A 221 25.34 -11.22 -0.95
N ALA A 222 26.15 -11.47 -1.96
CA ALA A 222 27.60 -11.25 -1.91
C ALA A 222 27.95 -9.91 -2.57
N THR A 223 28.83 -9.17 -1.93
CA THR A 223 29.54 -8.01 -2.45
C THR A 223 31.04 -8.31 -2.42
N GLU A 224 31.87 -7.47 -3.02
CA GLU A 224 33.33 -7.68 -3.02
C GLU A 224 33.93 -7.83 -1.61
N ASP A 225 33.36 -7.16 -0.61
CA ASP A 225 33.90 -7.06 0.75
C ASP A 225 33.06 -7.78 1.83
N ALA A 226 31.84 -8.20 1.52
CA ALA A 226 30.92 -8.80 2.50
C ALA A 226 29.90 -9.73 1.84
N SER A 227 29.49 -10.76 2.56
CA SER A 227 28.34 -11.61 2.22
C SER A 227 27.37 -11.61 3.39
N PHE A 228 26.07 -11.52 3.12
CA PHE A 228 25.02 -11.60 4.14
C PHE A 228 23.80 -12.33 3.59
N ASP A 229 23.05 -12.94 4.51
CA ASP A 229 21.82 -13.64 4.17
C ASP A 229 20.62 -12.70 4.30
N ILE A 230 19.58 -12.95 3.51
CA ILE A 230 18.28 -12.31 3.59
C ILE A 230 17.25 -13.42 3.69
N GLU A 231 16.54 -13.46 4.81
CA GLU A 231 15.40 -14.31 5.04
C GLU A 231 14.13 -13.54 4.68
N ILE A 232 13.31 -14.10 3.78
CA ILE A 232 12.05 -13.50 3.36
C ILE A 232 10.92 -14.44 3.78
N TYR A 233 10.03 -13.95 4.62
CA TYR A 233 8.84 -14.64 5.10
C TYR A 233 7.59 -14.08 4.40
N GLY A 234 6.65 -14.95 4.05
CA GLY A 234 5.36 -14.58 3.45
C GLY A 234 4.19 -15.01 4.33
N PHE A 235 3.37 -14.05 4.74
CA PHE A 235 2.12 -14.30 5.44
C PHE A 235 0.96 -14.23 4.45
N LEU A 236 -0.07 -15.02 4.72
CA LEU A 236 -1.36 -14.86 4.03
C LEU A 236 -2.01 -13.52 4.37
N ASP A 237 -2.99 -13.12 3.57
CA ASP A 237 -3.86 -12.01 3.93
C ASP A 237 -4.50 -12.24 5.31
N PHE A 238 -4.57 -11.18 6.11
CA PHE A 238 -5.04 -11.24 7.49
C PHE A 238 -6.48 -11.75 7.62
N TYR A 239 -7.32 -11.49 6.62
CA TYR A 239 -8.72 -11.91 6.61
C TYR A 239 -8.94 -13.26 5.94
N ASN A 240 -7.88 -13.93 5.47
CA ASN A 240 -7.96 -15.29 4.97
C ASN A 240 -8.31 -16.25 6.13
N THR A 241 -9.19 -17.23 5.86
CA THR A 241 -9.63 -18.20 6.86
C THR A 241 -8.49 -19.06 7.42
N HIS A 242 -7.45 -19.27 6.63
CA HIS A 242 -6.25 -20.06 6.95
C HIS A 242 -5.11 -19.23 7.55
N PHE A 243 -5.32 -17.92 7.76
CA PHE A 243 -4.29 -17.02 8.30
C PHE A 243 -3.70 -17.52 9.61
N TRP A 244 -4.54 -17.91 10.58
CA TRP A 244 -4.07 -18.31 11.90
C TRP A 244 -3.27 -19.62 11.90
N GLU A 245 -3.67 -20.59 11.08
CA GLU A 245 -2.91 -21.82 10.92
C GLU A 245 -1.53 -21.55 10.31
N ASN A 246 -1.48 -20.69 9.28
CA ASN A 246 -0.25 -20.22 8.66
C ASN A 246 0.63 -19.47 9.68
N TYR A 247 0.05 -18.52 10.43
CA TYR A 247 0.71 -17.75 11.46
C TYR A 247 1.42 -18.66 12.47
N HIS A 248 0.72 -19.66 13.02
CA HIS A 248 1.30 -20.58 14.00
C HIS A 248 2.45 -21.42 13.42
N LYS A 249 2.37 -21.85 12.15
CA LYS A 249 3.48 -22.54 11.47
C LYS A 249 4.72 -21.66 11.37
N ILE A 250 4.54 -20.40 10.97
CA ILE A 250 5.66 -19.45 10.82
C ILE A 250 6.26 -19.12 12.18
N VAL A 251 5.42 -18.83 13.17
CA VAL A 251 5.84 -18.56 14.55
C VAL A 251 6.65 -19.72 15.14
N LYS A 252 6.19 -20.96 14.94
CA LYS A 252 6.95 -22.15 15.35
C LYS A 252 8.34 -22.18 14.69
N HIS A 253 8.40 -21.96 13.38
CA HIS A 253 9.66 -21.95 12.66
C HIS A 253 10.60 -20.82 13.11
N LEU A 254 10.08 -19.61 13.34
CA LEU A 254 10.87 -18.49 13.85
C LEU A 254 11.46 -18.80 15.22
N ASN A 255 10.68 -19.42 16.11
CA ASN A 255 11.14 -19.87 17.44
C ASN A 255 12.28 -20.89 17.36
N GLU A 256 12.23 -21.80 16.39
CA GLU A 256 13.28 -22.79 16.16
C GLU A 256 14.52 -22.18 15.44
N ASN A 257 14.35 -21.04 14.76
CA ASN A 257 15.37 -20.42 13.91
C ASN A 257 15.53 -18.91 14.25
N PRO A 258 16.17 -18.59 15.39
CA PRO A 258 16.38 -17.21 15.78
C PRO A 258 17.29 -16.49 14.77
N VAL A 259 17.05 -15.18 14.61
CA VAL A 259 17.76 -14.36 13.62
C VAL A 259 19.25 -14.27 13.94
N LYS A 260 20.10 -14.36 12.92
CA LYS A 260 21.56 -14.27 13.04
C LYS A 260 22.02 -12.83 12.77
N GLU A 261 23.12 -12.42 13.36
CA GLU A 261 23.67 -11.06 13.24
C GLU A 261 23.94 -10.65 11.77
N ASN A 262 24.42 -11.58 10.95
CA ASN A 262 24.72 -11.36 9.53
C ASN A 262 23.56 -11.70 8.58
N THR A 263 22.33 -11.66 9.09
CA THR A 263 21.11 -11.99 8.33
C THR A 263 20.11 -10.85 8.46
N LEU A 264 19.60 -10.37 7.34
CA LEU A 264 18.42 -9.50 7.30
C LEU A 264 17.16 -10.36 7.28
N ARG A 265 16.13 -9.94 8.01
CA ARG A 265 14.85 -10.65 8.03
C ARG A 265 13.72 -9.74 7.56
N PHE A 266 13.08 -10.13 6.48
CA PHE A 266 11.95 -9.43 5.88
C PHE A 266 10.67 -10.22 6.01
N LEU A 267 9.57 -9.49 6.15
CA LEU A 267 8.23 -10.03 6.10
C LEU A 267 7.44 -9.38 4.96
N LEU A 268 6.80 -10.20 4.14
CA LEU A 268 5.78 -9.81 3.18
C LEU A 268 4.41 -10.19 3.74
N SER A 269 3.51 -9.22 3.84
CA SER A 269 2.11 -9.47 4.20
C SER A 269 1.23 -8.48 3.47
N HIS A 270 0.16 -8.94 2.82
CA HIS A 270 -0.72 -8.02 2.12
C HIS A 270 -1.35 -6.99 3.09
N ASN A 271 -1.74 -7.42 4.28
CA ASN A 271 -2.45 -6.59 5.24
C ASN A 271 -1.56 -6.13 6.40
N PRO A 272 -1.43 -4.81 6.65
CA PRO A 272 -0.62 -4.31 7.76
C PRO A 272 -1.22 -4.58 9.15
N ASP A 273 -2.48 -5.02 9.27
CA ASP A 273 -3.04 -5.42 10.57
C ASP A 273 -2.31 -6.62 11.19
N THR A 274 -1.63 -7.43 10.38
CA THR A 274 -0.70 -8.48 10.80
C THR A 274 0.36 -7.96 11.80
N ILE A 275 0.77 -6.70 11.67
CA ILE A 275 1.79 -6.06 12.54
C ILE A 275 1.34 -6.02 14.00
N ALA A 276 0.05 -5.91 14.27
CA ALA A 276 -0.47 -5.84 15.63
C ALA A 276 -0.14 -7.10 16.45
N TRP A 277 0.03 -8.25 15.78
CA TRP A 277 0.34 -9.53 16.39
C TRP A 277 1.85 -9.78 16.46
N ILE A 278 2.58 -9.45 15.40
CA ILE A 278 4.05 -9.58 15.37
C ILE A 278 4.71 -8.74 16.46
N LYS A 279 4.21 -7.51 16.68
CA LYS A 279 4.71 -6.65 17.77
C LYS A 279 4.59 -7.29 19.15
N ASN A 280 3.61 -8.16 19.34
CA ASN A 280 3.39 -8.82 20.61
C ASN A 280 4.30 -10.04 20.76
N ASP A 281 4.56 -10.79 19.68
CA ASP A 281 5.18 -12.12 19.76
C ASP A 281 6.72 -12.15 19.69
N ILE A 282 7.38 -11.02 19.98
CA ILE A 282 8.84 -10.92 20.20
C ILE A 282 9.71 -11.12 18.93
N PHE A 283 9.13 -11.41 17.77
CA PHE A 283 9.90 -11.63 16.55
C PHE A 283 10.48 -10.34 15.97
N HIS A 284 11.77 -10.36 15.65
CA HIS A 284 12.46 -9.26 15.00
C HIS A 284 12.38 -9.38 13.47
N PHE A 285 11.84 -8.35 12.81
CA PHE A 285 11.90 -8.17 11.36
C PHE A 285 12.51 -6.80 11.06
N ASP A 286 13.61 -6.78 10.31
CA ASP A 286 14.27 -5.54 9.90
C ASP A 286 13.31 -4.67 9.05
N MET A 287 12.57 -5.31 8.16
CA MET A 287 11.55 -4.68 7.32
C MET A 287 10.29 -5.54 7.18
N ILE A 288 9.13 -4.91 7.30
CA ILE A 288 7.82 -5.49 7.00
C ILE A 288 7.20 -4.73 5.83
N PHE A 289 6.84 -5.41 4.76
CA PHE A 289 6.23 -4.83 3.57
C PHE A 289 4.75 -5.19 3.52
N SER A 290 3.89 -4.18 3.32
CA SER A 290 2.45 -4.38 3.17
C SER A 290 1.76 -3.48 2.15
N GLY A 291 0.65 -3.98 1.62
CA GLY A 291 -0.27 -3.28 0.72
C GLY A 291 -1.61 -3.03 1.41
N HIS A 292 -2.71 -3.33 0.70
CA HIS A 292 -4.11 -3.38 1.14
C HIS A 292 -4.74 -2.01 1.48
N THR A 293 -3.97 -1.17 2.15
CA THR A 293 -4.44 0.13 2.63
C THR A 293 -4.58 1.14 1.50
N HIS A 294 -3.90 0.93 0.36
CA HIS A 294 -3.67 1.95 -0.66
C HIS A 294 -3.22 3.31 -0.06
N GLY A 295 -2.60 3.19 1.12
CA GLY A 295 -2.60 4.06 2.30
C GLY A 295 -3.77 5.02 2.59
N GLY A 296 -4.87 5.06 1.83
CA GLY A 296 -5.94 6.01 2.10
C GLY A 296 -5.68 7.39 1.47
N GLN A 297 -5.27 7.45 0.20
CA GLN A 297 -5.04 8.72 -0.51
C GLN A 297 -6.30 9.26 -1.17
N VAL A 298 -6.60 10.52 -0.95
CA VAL A 298 -7.54 11.23 -1.83
C VAL A 298 -6.81 12.47 -2.32
N CYS A 299 -6.71 12.61 -3.63
CA CYS A 299 -6.19 13.82 -4.26
C CYS A 299 -7.39 14.69 -4.66
N CYS A 300 -7.44 15.91 -4.15
CA CYS A 300 -8.49 16.82 -4.55
C CYS A 300 -8.11 17.51 -5.87
N PRO A 301 -8.99 17.51 -6.89
CA PRO A 301 -8.78 18.21 -8.16
C PRO A 301 -8.93 19.74 -8.01
N ILE A 302 -8.17 20.34 -7.10
CA ILE A 302 -8.21 21.77 -6.75
C ILE A 302 -6.89 22.39 -7.20
N PRO A 303 -6.90 23.63 -7.73
CA PRO A 303 -5.66 24.33 -8.07
C PRO A 303 -4.68 24.35 -6.90
N SER A 304 -3.43 23.96 -7.16
CA SER A 304 -2.40 23.68 -6.14
C SER A 304 -2.23 24.84 -5.15
N LEU A 305 -2.14 26.08 -5.67
CA LEU A 305 -1.93 27.29 -4.91
C LEU A 305 -3.11 27.59 -3.97
N ILE A 306 -4.34 27.33 -4.42
CA ILE A 306 -5.54 27.49 -3.61
C ILE A 306 -5.52 26.47 -2.47
N LEU A 307 -5.29 25.20 -2.79
CA LEU A 307 -5.26 24.15 -1.77
C LEU A 307 -4.14 24.39 -0.75
N LYS A 308 -2.94 24.76 -1.22
CA LYS A 308 -1.78 25.08 -0.38
C LYS A 308 -2.08 26.21 0.59
N ASN A 309 -2.63 27.33 0.11
CA ASN A 309 -2.93 28.47 0.96
C ASN A 309 -4.01 28.16 2.00
N VAL A 310 -5.04 27.40 1.62
CA VAL A 310 -6.09 26.95 2.56
C VAL A 310 -5.49 26.04 3.63
N LEU A 311 -4.73 25.02 3.23
CA LEU A 311 -4.11 24.09 4.18
C LEU A 311 -3.08 24.78 5.07
N ALA A 312 -2.24 25.68 4.53
CA ALA A 312 -1.28 26.45 5.29
C ALA A 312 -1.93 27.37 6.33
N LEU A 313 -3.08 27.97 6.00
CA LEU A 313 -3.86 28.78 6.94
C LEU A 313 -4.39 27.91 8.10
N PHE A 314 -5.03 26.78 7.79
CA PHE A 314 -5.48 25.83 8.81
C PHE A 314 -4.30 25.32 9.65
N TRP A 315 -3.18 25.01 9.00
CA TRP A 315 -1.96 24.56 9.67
C TRP A 315 -1.49 25.57 10.69
N ARG A 316 -1.34 26.84 10.32
CA ARG A 316 -0.88 27.92 11.21
C ARG A 316 -1.82 28.15 12.41
N ILE A 317 -3.12 27.90 12.25
CA ILE A 317 -4.10 28.05 13.34
C ILE A 317 -3.94 26.94 14.37
N TYR A 318 -3.75 25.70 13.92
CA TYR A 318 -3.82 24.52 14.79
C TYR A 318 -2.47 23.91 15.19
N ILE A 319 -1.41 24.17 14.41
CA ILE A 319 -0.06 23.64 14.56
C ILE A 319 0.92 24.81 14.69
N LYS A 320 1.60 24.91 15.84
CA LYS A 320 2.52 26.03 16.11
C LYS A 320 4.00 25.64 16.04
N ASP A 321 4.29 24.34 16.13
CA ASP A 321 5.66 23.87 16.38
C ASP A 321 6.43 23.56 15.08
N VAL A 322 5.73 23.42 13.95
CA VAL A 322 6.29 23.05 12.64
C VAL A 322 5.58 23.83 11.54
N SER A 323 6.32 24.38 10.56
CA SER A 323 5.72 25.05 9.39
C SER A 323 5.11 24.06 8.41
N PHE A 324 4.11 24.49 7.64
CA PHE A 324 3.46 23.62 6.66
C PHE A 324 4.42 23.15 5.57
N ASP A 325 5.29 24.04 5.05
CA ASP A 325 6.27 23.69 4.02
C ASP A 325 7.30 22.66 4.53
N HIS A 326 7.74 22.78 5.79
CA HIS A 326 8.65 21.81 6.38
C HIS A 326 7.99 20.44 6.56
N PHE A 327 6.72 20.43 7.00
CA PHE A 327 5.93 19.19 7.04
C PHE A 327 5.84 18.55 5.66
N LEU A 328 5.56 19.34 4.62
CA LEU A 328 5.46 18.82 3.26
C LEU A 328 6.76 18.18 2.77
N GLN A 329 7.90 18.83 3.01
CA GLN A 329 9.23 18.35 2.60
C GLN A 329 9.65 17.05 3.31
N ILE A 330 9.20 16.82 4.54
CA ILE A 330 9.53 15.61 5.30
C ILE A 330 8.66 14.43 4.84
N HIS A 331 7.40 14.69 4.50
CA HIS A 331 6.40 13.63 4.41
C HIS A 331 5.93 13.30 3.00
N PHE A 332 6.22 14.17 2.04
CA PHE A 332 5.86 14.00 0.64
C PHE A 332 7.11 14.04 -0.23
N SER A 333 6.96 13.54 -1.44
CA SER A 333 8.04 13.51 -2.39
C SER A 333 8.40 14.88 -2.95
N PHE A 334 9.58 14.97 -3.54
CA PHE A 334 10.01 16.17 -4.25
C PHE A 334 8.98 16.60 -5.32
N GLU A 335 8.51 15.67 -6.15
CA GLU A 335 7.54 15.96 -7.20
C GLU A 335 6.18 16.40 -6.64
N GLN A 336 5.70 15.77 -5.57
CA GLN A 336 4.47 16.16 -4.87
C GLN A 336 4.58 17.59 -4.31
N VAL A 337 5.70 17.88 -3.65
CA VAL A 337 5.98 19.21 -3.08
C VAL A 337 6.12 20.25 -4.18
N HIS A 338 6.84 19.94 -5.27
CA HIS A 338 7.01 20.82 -6.41
C HIS A 338 5.66 21.14 -7.06
N GLN A 339 4.80 20.14 -7.29
CA GLN A 339 3.46 20.39 -7.82
C GLN A 339 2.57 21.21 -6.89
N MET A 340 2.74 21.09 -5.58
CA MET A 340 2.01 21.95 -4.65
C MET A 340 2.44 23.41 -4.73
N ASN A 341 3.71 23.65 -5.05
CA ASN A 341 4.30 24.98 -5.14
C ASN A 341 4.06 25.63 -6.49
N GLU A 342 4.15 24.85 -7.58
CA GLU A 342 4.28 25.37 -8.95
C GLU A 342 3.32 24.69 -9.94
N GLY A 343 2.66 23.59 -9.57
CA GLY A 343 1.74 22.86 -10.44
C GLY A 343 0.44 23.62 -10.69
N VAL A 344 -0.30 23.29 -11.76
CA VAL A 344 -1.65 23.82 -11.98
C VAL A 344 -2.64 23.16 -11.02
N PHE A 345 -2.48 21.86 -10.80
CA PHE A 345 -3.26 21.04 -9.86
C PHE A 345 -2.31 20.21 -9.00
N THR A 346 -2.77 19.77 -7.83
CA THR A 346 -1.98 18.96 -6.89
C THR A 346 -2.58 17.57 -6.71
N TYR A 347 -1.71 16.55 -6.67
CA TYR A 347 -2.06 15.18 -6.28
C TYR A 347 -1.60 14.83 -4.87
N ILE A 348 -1.44 15.82 -3.98
CA ILE A 348 -1.09 15.49 -2.60
C ILE A 348 -2.26 14.79 -1.92
N PRO A 349 -2.03 13.64 -1.27
CA PRO A 349 -3.08 12.97 -0.54
C PRO A 349 -3.47 13.82 0.68
N ILE A 350 -4.73 14.24 0.71
CA ILE A 350 -5.22 15.16 1.75
C ILE A 350 -5.48 14.46 3.09
N ILE A 351 -5.72 13.15 3.07
CA ILE A 351 -6.11 12.38 4.26
C ILE A 351 -5.00 12.39 5.32
N PRO A 352 -3.72 12.13 5.02
CA PRO A 352 -2.64 12.25 6.00
C PRO A 352 -2.58 13.63 6.68
N ILE A 353 -2.81 14.71 5.92
CA ILE A 353 -2.84 16.09 6.43
C ILE A 353 -4.02 16.28 7.39
N ILE A 354 -5.20 15.80 7.01
CA ILE A 354 -6.40 15.85 7.86
C ILE A 354 -6.18 15.07 9.16
N ILE A 355 -5.56 13.90 9.09
CA ILE A 355 -5.24 13.09 10.28
C ILE A 355 -4.21 13.79 11.16
N TYR A 356 -3.22 14.49 10.58
CA TYR A 356 -2.25 15.28 11.34
C TYR A 356 -2.94 16.41 12.10
N LEU A 357 -3.75 17.19 11.39
CA LEU A 357 -4.56 18.23 12.01
C LEU A 357 -5.47 17.63 13.09
N TYR A 358 -6.15 16.51 12.83
CA TYR A 358 -6.97 15.83 13.84
C TYR A 358 -6.17 15.37 15.07
N LYS A 359 -4.93 14.86 14.87
CA LYS A 359 -4.09 14.35 15.95
C LYS A 359 -3.47 15.45 16.81
N LYS A 360 -3.04 16.55 16.18
CA LYS A 360 -2.29 17.64 16.81
C LYS A 360 -3.13 18.86 17.17
N ALA A 361 -4.29 19.06 16.54
CA ALA A 361 -5.17 20.16 16.90
C ALA A 361 -5.58 20.04 18.36
N THR A 362 -5.45 21.15 19.08
CA THR A 362 -6.05 21.41 20.39
C THR A 362 -7.57 21.63 20.26
N LEU A 363 -8.24 20.75 19.52
CA LEU A 363 -9.69 20.66 19.58
C LEU A 363 -10.06 20.24 21.00
N TRP A 364 -11.11 20.87 21.55
CA TRP A 364 -11.67 20.49 22.85
C TRP A 364 -11.88 18.97 22.81
N THR A 365 -11.29 18.23 23.76
CA THR A 365 -11.28 16.76 23.80
C THR A 365 -12.65 16.14 23.56
N PHE A 366 -13.71 16.83 23.99
CA PHE A 366 -15.10 16.51 23.71
C PHE A 366 -15.48 16.48 22.22
N VAL A 367 -15.08 17.48 21.44
CA VAL A 367 -15.34 17.56 19.99
C VAL A 367 -14.61 16.43 19.27
N ARG A 368 -13.34 16.21 19.62
CA ARG A 368 -12.54 15.11 19.08
C ARG A 368 -13.18 13.75 19.36
N HIS A 369 -13.68 13.54 20.58
CA HIS A 369 -14.39 12.32 20.97
C HIS A 369 -15.72 12.12 20.21
N LYS A 370 -16.46 13.19 19.89
CA LYS A 370 -17.66 13.07 19.04
C LYS A 370 -17.29 12.71 17.60
N ILE A 371 -16.28 13.36 17.04
CA ILE A 371 -15.80 13.09 15.67
C ILE A 371 -15.27 11.66 15.54
N SER A 372 -14.54 11.16 16.54
CA SER A 372 -13.98 9.80 16.54
C SER A 372 -15.03 8.69 16.56
N LYS A 373 -16.28 8.99 16.91
CA LYS A 373 -17.41 8.04 16.86
C LYS A 373 -18.05 7.92 15.48
N LEU A 374 -17.72 8.81 14.55
CA LEU A 374 -18.23 8.73 13.19
C LEU A 374 -17.57 7.55 12.46
N LYS A 375 -18.38 6.65 11.89
CA LYS A 375 -17.90 5.45 11.19
C LYS A 375 -16.88 5.76 10.09
N ILE A 376 -17.07 6.86 9.36
CA ILE A 376 -16.14 7.28 8.30
C ILE A 376 -14.77 7.68 8.85
N VAL A 377 -14.73 8.36 10.00
CA VAL A 377 -13.49 8.77 10.66
C VAL A 377 -12.75 7.54 11.20
N GLN A 378 -13.46 6.58 11.79
CA GLN A 378 -12.86 5.33 12.25
C GLN A 378 -12.22 4.54 11.10
N ARG A 379 -12.91 4.46 9.95
CA ARG A 379 -12.36 3.81 8.75
C ARG A 379 -11.08 4.51 8.26
N ILE A 380 -11.10 5.83 8.17
CA ILE A 380 -9.94 6.63 7.75
C ILE A 380 -8.77 6.44 8.72
N LEU A 381 -9.03 6.52 10.03
CA LEU A 381 -8.00 6.35 11.06
C LEU A 381 -7.40 4.94 11.06
N ASN A 382 -8.20 3.91 10.80
CA ASN A 382 -7.72 2.53 10.72
C ASN A 382 -6.80 2.35 9.51
N VAL A 383 -7.19 2.90 8.35
CA VAL A 383 -6.44 2.69 7.11
C VAL A 383 -5.12 3.44 7.11
N CYS A 384 -5.12 4.67 7.64
CA CYS A 384 -3.90 5.46 7.77
C CYS A 384 -3.15 5.20 9.08
N LYS A 385 -3.54 4.17 9.87
CA LYS A 385 -2.89 3.84 11.14
C LYS A 385 -1.40 3.59 10.97
N TYR A 386 -1.03 2.92 9.88
CA TYR A 386 0.35 2.60 9.50
C TYR A 386 0.92 3.57 8.46
N TRP A 387 0.11 4.55 8.04
CA TRP A 387 0.52 5.60 7.14
C TRP A 387 0.85 6.87 7.89
N GLU A 388 1.97 6.83 8.61
CA GLU A 388 2.51 7.99 9.29
C GLU A 388 2.81 9.10 8.28
N TRP A 389 1.83 10.00 8.18
CA TRP A 389 1.95 11.30 7.55
C TRP A 389 2.11 11.28 6.03
N GLY A 390 1.85 10.15 5.38
CA GLY A 390 1.97 9.99 3.93
C GLY A 390 3.31 9.43 3.48
N THR A 391 4.22 9.12 4.40
CA THR A 391 5.52 8.53 4.06
C THR A 391 5.42 7.06 3.69
N GLY A 392 4.46 6.29 4.22
CA GLY A 392 4.51 4.84 4.01
C GLY A 392 5.47 4.13 4.92
N LEU A 393 6.29 4.82 5.69
CA LEU A 393 7.37 4.22 6.45
C LEU A 393 7.20 4.53 7.94
N PHE A 394 7.20 3.48 8.76
CA PHE A 394 6.98 3.57 10.19
C PHE A 394 8.01 2.75 10.97
N GLU A 395 8.73 3.39 11.88
CA GLU A 395 9.67 2.71 12.77
C GLU A 395 8.91 1.99 13.91
N LEU A 396 9.07 0.67 13.99
CA LEU A 396 8.55 -0.12 15.09
C LEU A 396 9.48 -0.01 16.30
N LYS A 397 9.16 0.92 17.19
CA LYS A 397 9.79 0.96 18.50
C LYS A 397 9.25 -0.17 19.36
N TRP A 398 10.15 -0.97 19.91
CA TRP A 398 9.82 -1.91 20.97
C TRP A 398 9.14 -1.16 22.12
N GLN A 399 8.00 -1.65 22.56
CA GLN A 399 7.48 -1.28 23.87
C GLN A 399 8.21 -2.17 24.88
N ASP A 400 9.05 -1.57 25.73
CA ASP A 400 9.63 -2.24 26.92
C ASP A 400 8.50 -2.49 27.94
N ASP A 401 7.51 -3.30 27.58
CA ASP A 401 6.41 -3.68 28.45
C ASP A 401 6.63 -5.12 28.92
N SER A 402 7.19 -5.27 30.12
CA SER A 402 7.37 -6.57 30.79
C SER A 402 6.07 -7.41 30.84
N THR A 403 4.90 -6.77 30.80
CA THR A 403 3.60 -7.45 30.77
C THR A 403 3.28 -8.11 29.41
N LEU A 404 3.98 -7.71 28.35
CA LEU A 404 3.86 -8.33 27.03
C LEU A 404 4.44 -9.75 27.05
N ILE A 405 5.59 -9.91 27.71
CA ILE A 405 6.27 -11.20 27.88
C ILE A 405 5.34 -12.18 28.60
N ASP A 406 4.70 -11.75 29.69
CA ASP A 406 3.75 -12.57 30.44
C ASP A 406 2.49 -12.92 29.62
N ARG A 407 2.01 -12.01 28.76
CA ARG A 407 0.86 -12.25 27.88
C ARG A 407 1.16 -13.22 26.76
N VAL A 408 2.34 -13.11 26.14
CA VAL A 408 2.84 -14.07 25.14
C VAL A 408 2.98 -15.45 25.77
N PHE A 409 3.54 -15.52 26.98
CA PHE A 409 3.65 -16.74 27.76
C PHE A 409 2.28 -17.38 28.01
N HIS A 410 1.30 -16.59 28.47
CA HIS A 410 -0.06 -17.07 28.66
C HIS A 410 -0.76 -17.47 27.36
N HIS A 411 -0.52 -16.76 26.25
CA HIS A 411 -1.09 -17.10 24.94
C HIS A 411 -0.56 -18.44 24.43
N HIS A 412 0.76 -18.65 24.45
CA HIS A 412 1.37 -19.91 24.02
C HIS A 412 1.00 -21.09 24.92
N GLN A 413 0.91 -20.90 26.24
CA GLN A 413 0.38 -21.94 27.14
C GLN A 413 -1.06 -22.32 26.82
N ARG A 414 -1.88 -21.34 26.43
CA ARG A 414 -3.28 -21.60 26.05
C ARG A 414 -3.37 -22.38 24.73
N VAL A 415 -2.53 -22.04 23.75
CA VAL A 415 -2.46 -22.74 22.46
C VAL A 415 -1.89 -24.16 22.63
N SER A 416 -0.86 -24.35 23.48
CA SER A 416 -0.31 -25.70 23.78
C SER A 416 -1.24 -26.55 24.66
N SER A 417 -2.15 -25.94 25.43
CA SER A 417 -3.20 -26.70 26.13
C SER A 417 -4.31 -27.18 25.19
N LEU A 418 -4.45 -26.57 24.00
CA LEU A 418 -5.43 -26.93 22.96
C LEU A 418 -4.86 -27.89 21.90
N GLN A 419 -3.54 -27.94 21.75
CA GLN A 419 -2.79 -28.90 20.93
C GLN A 419 -1.83 -29.67 21.84
N GLN A 420 -2.17 -30.91 22.19
CA GLN A 420 -1.33 -31.75 23.06
C GLN A 420 0.15 -31.72 22.61
N GLU A 421 1.03 -31.52 23.59
CA GLU A 421 2.51 -31.55 23.55
C GLU A 421 3.25 -30.23 23.29
N ILE A 422 3.22 -29.28 24.25
CA ILE A 422 4.46 -28.56 24.63
C ILE A 422 4.45 -28.34 26.16
N ASN A 423 5.23 -29.14 26.90
CA ASN A 423 5.51 -28.95 28.33
C ASN A 423 6.58 -27.87 28.49
N ILE A 424 6.20 -26.65 28.87
CA ILE A 424 7.14 -25.55 29.15
C ILE A 424 7.06 -25.22 30.64
N ALA A 425 7.91 -25.83 31.47
CA ALA A 425 8.17 -25.35 32.83
C ALA A 425 9.37 -26.08 33.51
N SER A 426 10.59 -25.68 33.16
CA SER A 426 11.80 -25.86 33.98
C SER A 426 12.64 -24.57 34.01
N SER A 427 13.54 -24.41 34.99
CA SER A 427 14.42 -23.24 35.09
C SER A 427 15.46 -23.13 33.97
N GLU A 428 15.76 -24.24 33.28
CA GLU A 428 16.60 -24.25 32.08
C GLU A 428 15.84 -23.67 30.87
N ASP A 429 14.53 -23.95 30.75
CA ASP A 429 13.68 -23.38 29.71
C ASP A 429 13.57 -21.86 29.83
N GLU A 430 13.51 -21.32 31.05
CA GLU A 430 13.46 -19.88 31.28
C GLU A 430 14.76 -19.19 30.83
N ASN A 431 15.92 -19.82 31.05
CA ASN A 431 17.21 -19.31 30.59
C ASN A 431 17.39 -19.47 29.08
N PHE A 432 16.91 -20.57 28.50
CA PHE A 432 16.86 -20.77 27.05
C PHE A 432 15.97 -19.73 26.37
N ILE A 433 14.80 -19.43 26.95
CA ILE A 433 13.89 -18.38 26.49
C ILE A 433 14.53 -16.99 26.64
N LYS A 434 15.24 -16.70 27.75
CA LYS A 434 16.00 -15.45 27.91
C LYS A 434 17.14 -15.31 26.89
N LEU A 435 17.79 -16.42 26.53
CA LEU A 435 18.82 -16.45 25.49
C LEU A 435 18.20 -16.22 24.11
N ILE A 436 17.12 -16.93 23.78
CA ILE A 436 16.30 -16.70 22.58
C ILE A 436 15.87 -15.24 22.49
N PHE A 437 15.39 -14.65 23.59
CA PHE A 437 14.98 -13.26 23.67
C PHE A 437 16.15 -12.29 23.44
N ARG A 438 17.35 -12.60 23.94
CA ARG A 438 18.58 -11.83 23.65
C ARG A 438 18.97 -11.93 22.18
N THR A 439 18.84 -13.10 21.56
CA THR A 439 19.07 -13.28 20.12
C THR A 439 18.03 -12.53 19.28
N TYR A 440 16.78 -12.39 19.76
CA TYR A 440 15.76 -11.55 19.13
C TYR A 440 15.95 -10.05 19.37
N LYS A 441 16.68 -9.64 20.41
CA LYS A 441 17.13 -8.26 20.64
C LYS A 441 18.36 -7.94 19.79
N ILE A 442 18.30 -8.21 18.49
CA ILE A 442 19.24 -7.61 17.55
C ILE A 442 19.12 -6.09 17.69
N ASP A 443 20.26 -5.42 17.85
CA ASP A 443 20.37 -3.97 18.01
C ASP A 443 20.22 -3.25 16.65
N ARG A 444 19.14 -3.56 15.93
CA ARG A 444 18.73 -2.94 14.67
C ARG A 444 17.32 -2.39 14.78
N LYS A 445 17.06 -1.31 14.05
CA LYS A 445 15.73 -0.72 13.92
C LYS A 445 14.85 -1.61 13.06
N GLN A 446 13.58 -1.66 13.41
CA GLN A 446 12.56 -2.38 12.65
C GLN A 446 11.66 -1.37 11.96
N PHE A 447 11.33 -1.59 10.70
CA PHE A 447 10.45 -0.71 9.96
C PHE A 447 9.30 -1.46 9.32
N VAL A 448 8.16 -0.78 9.23
CA VAL A 448 7.02 -1.17 8.42
C VAL A 448 6.94 -0.22 7.25
N HIS A 449 6.82 -0.78 6.05
CA HIS A 449 6.54 -0.04 4.85
C HIS A 449 5.18 -0.44 4.23
N THR A 450 4.25 0.52 4.20
CA THR A 450 2.98 0.43 3.48
C THR A 450 3.00 1.31 2.24
N SER A 451 2.81 0.73 1.06
CA SER A 451 2.75 1.49 -0.20
C SER A 451 1.34 2.06 -0.44
N SER A 452 1.22 3.13 -1.24
CA SER A 452 -0.08 3.55 -1.77
C SER A 452 -0.62 2.61 -2.84
N GLY A 453 0.21 1.70 -3.34
CA GLY A 453 -0.14 0.76 -4.40
C GLY A 453 -0.03 1.36 -5.80
N LEU A 454 -0.24 0.51 -6.79
CA LEU A 454 -0.23 0.91 -8.20
C LEU A 454 -1.66 1.17 -8.73
N GLY A 455 -2.62 0.34 -8.33
CA GLY A 455 -4.04 0.45 -8.61
C GLY A 455 -4.81 1.19 -7.51
N THR A 456 -6.07 1.47 -7.79
CA THR A 456 -6.95 2.26 -6.93
C THR A 456 -8.17 1.44 -6.57
N HIS A 457 -8.44 1.27 -5.26
CA HIS A 457 -9.69 0.68 -4.78
C HIS A 457 -10.48 1.63 -3.85
N TYR A 458 -11.79 1.77 -4.08
CA TYR A 458 -12.69 2.58 -3.24
C TYR A 458 -12.86 1.94 -1.85
N PRO A 459 -13.01 2.73 -0.77
CA PRO A 459 -13.03 4.19 -0.71
C PRO A 459 -11.66 4.83 -0.48
N MET A 460 -10.58 4.06 -0.64
CA MET A 460 -9.29 4.35 -0.02
C MET A 460 -8.40 5.20 -0.91
N ARG A 461 -8.50 5.06 -2.24
CA ARG A 461 -7.68 5.81 -3.20
C ARG A 461 -8.56 6.55 -4.21
N LEU A 462 -8.33 7.85 -4.45
CA LEU A 462 -9.07 8.64 -5.45
C LEU A 462 -8.17 9.69 -6.10
N PHE A 463 -8.12 9.70 -7.44
CA PHE A 463 -7.33 10.65 -8.24
C PHE A 463 -5.83 10.63 -7.93
N CYS A 464 -5.29 9.46 -7.60
CA CYS A 464 -3.88 9.29 -7.25
C CYS A 464 -3.15 8.59 -8.39
N PRO A 465 -1.96 9.07 -8.80
CA PRO A 465 -1.12 8.34 -9.75
C PRO A 465 -0.66 7.01 -9.14
N PRO A 466 -0.42 5.96 -9.95
CA PRO A 466 0.26 4.75 -9.50
C PRO A 466 1.61 5.08 -8.83
N GLU A 467 1.99 4.37 -7.77
CA GLU A 467 3.23 4.64 -7.03
C GLU A 467 4.11 3.38 -6.99
N ILE A 468 5.38 3.52 -7.39
CA ILE A 468 6.45 2.55 -7.11
C ILE A 468 7.22 3.05 -5.89
N SER A 469 7.42 2.18 -4.90
CA SER A 469 8.26 2.49 -3.74
C SER A 469 9.63 1.83 -3.91
N ILE A 470 10.71 2.61 -3.81
CA ILE A 470 12.10 2.16 -3.79
C ILE A 470 12.63 2.33 -2.38
N LEU A 471 13.19 1.27 -1.80
CA LEU A 471 13.78 1.30 -0.46
C LEU A 471 15.27 1.01 -0.58
N ASN A 472 16.08 2.00 -0.20
CA ASN A 472 17.53 1.94 -0.12
C ASN A 472 17.91 1.69 1.35
N LEU A 473 18.21 0.43 1.68
CA LEU A 473 18.60 0.01 3.03
C LEU A 473 20.12 0.08 3.20
N SER A 474 20.56 0.55 4.36
CA SER A 474 21.95 0.44 4.85
C SER A 474 21.96 -0.09 6.28
N PHE A 475 22.91 -0.96 6.63
CA PHE A 475 22.95 -1.65 7.92
C PHE A 475 24.33 -2.14 8.32
#